data_AF-A0A9D5RG00-F1
#
_entry.id   AF-A0A9D5RG00-F1
#
_cell.length_a   1.000
_cell.length_b   1.000
_cell.length_c   1.000
_cell.angle_alpha   90.00
_cell.angle_beta   90.00
_cell.angle_gamma   90.00
#
_symmetry.space_group_name_H-M   'P 1'
#
loop_
_entity.id
_entity.type
_entity.pdbx_description
1 polymer ?
#
loop_
_entity_poly.entity_id
_entity_poly.type
_entity_poly.pdbx_seq_one_letter_code
_entity_poly.pdbx_strand_id
1 'polypeptide(L)'
;MNEKSILLETAQTIGLDDASLAAALEPVQEYGVRLRQTLLEAHAAKERYGALGIDMAIWRDTMEDIAVWCINCMVKNGVPGLENTGWLKNHIALELFRLGRLQYQLTNLELPEWVTEPGELMPGLPAVYIHIPQGAPLAGDQVDRSLALAGRFLEEHFPCFADAPMVCESWLLYPGNSAFMREDANIRRFASRFRIVGSTDDPAQAIERIWMWPNRPPEEFPEDTSLQRSAKRHLLSGGRFGEGFGLLR
;
A
#
# COMPACT_ATOMS: atom_id res chain seq x y z
N MET A 1 -28.76 -10.95 -6.44
CA MET A 1 -28.88 -9.49 -6.17
C MET A 1 -28.93 -8.74 -7.50
N ASN A 2 -29.50 -7.53 -7.55
CA ASN A 2 -29.31 -6.64 -8.70
C ASN A 2 -28.00 -5.84 -8.53
N GLU A 3 -27.48 -5.28 -9.61
CA GLU A 3 -26.20 -4.58 -9.62
C GLU A 3 -26.14 -3.42 -8.61
N LYS A 4 -27.21 -2.62 -8.53
CA LYS A 4 -27.31 -1.51 -7.56
C LYS A 4 -27.17 -2.00 -6.11
N SER A 5 -27.81 -3.12 -5.75
CA SER A 5 -27.68 -3.69 -4.41
C SER A 5 -26.28 -4.20 -4.11
N ILE A 6 -25.59 -4.77 -5.11
CA ILE A 6 -24.19 -5.21 -4.99
C ILE A 6 -23.27 -4.03 -4.69
N LEU A 7 -23.42 -2.95 -5.46
CA LEU A 7 -22.63 -1.73 -5.29
C LEU A 7 -22.83 -1.14 -3.89
N LEU A 8 -24.09 -1.02 -3.44
CA LEU A 8 -24.42 -0.49 -2.11
C LEU A 8 -23.84 -1.34 -0.98
N GLU A 9 -24.05 -2.66 -1.01
CA GLU A 9 -23.56 -3.57 0.01
C GLU A 9 -22.02 -3.54 0.09
N THR A 10 -21.36 -3.59 -1.07
CA THR A 10 -19.90 -3.63 -1.14
C THR A 10 -19.31 -2.32 -0.63
N ALA A 11 -19.83 -1.18 -1.10
CA ALA A 11 -19.44 0.15 -0.65
C ALA A 11 -19.61 0.32 0.86
N GLN A 12 -20.76 -0.08 1.41
CA GLN A 12 -21.03 -0.01 2.84
C GLN A 12 -20.06 -0.89 3.65
N THR A 13 -19.76 -2.09 3.15
CA THR A 13 -18.90 -3.04 3.87
C THR A 13 -17.47 -2.53 3.99
N ILE A 14 -16.97 -1.84 2.96
CA ILE A 14 -15.58 -1.32 2.91
C ILE A 14 -15.46 0.14 3.38
N GLY A 15 -16.55 0.74 3.85
CA GLY A 15 -16.54 2.12 4.35
C GLY A 15 -16.32 3.20 3.28
N LEU A 16 -16.85 2.98 2.07
CA LEU A 16 -16.77 3.96 0.97
C LEU A 16 -17.58 5.22 1.29
N ASP A 17 -17.07 6.40 0.94
CA ASP A 17 -17.78 7.67 1.13
C ASP A 17 -18.96 7.86 0.16
N ASP A 18 -19.91 8.71 0.55
CA ASP A 18 -21.14 8.94 -0.21
C ASP A 18 -20.90 9.51 -1.62
N ALA A 19 -19.90 10.37 -1.78
CA ALA A 19 -19.61 11.00 -3.08
C ALA A 19 -19.05 9.97 -4.07
N SER A 20 -18.13 9.12 -3.60
CA SER A 20 -17.59 8.00 -4.38
C SER A 20 -18.66 6.96 -4.70
N LEU A 21 -19.53 6.63 -3.74
CA LEU A 21 -20.66 5.73 -3.99
C LEU A 21 -21.61 6.30 -5.07
N ALA A 22 -21.95 7.58 -5.00
CA ALA A 22 -22.77 8.22 -6.02
C ALA A 22 -22.12 8.13 -7.42
N ALA A 23 -20.80 8.39 -7.49
CA ALA A 23 -20.04 8.27 -8.73
C ALA A 23 -20.00 6.84 -9.31
N ALA A 24 -20.08 5.81 -8.46
CA ALA A 24 -20.16 4.41 -8.89
C ALA A 24 -21.56 4.02 -9.39
N LEU A 25 -22.60 4.53 -8.73
CA LEU A 25 -24.00 4.25 -9.09
C LEU A 25 -24.38 4.89 -10.43
N GLU A 26 -23.94 6.13 -10.66
CA GLU A 26 -24.24 6.92 -11.85
C GLU A 26 -22.94 7.47 -12.46
N PRO A 27 -22.13 6.60 -13.11
CA PRO A 27 -20.82 7.00 -13.61
C PRO A 27 -20.97 7.89 -14.86
N VAL A 28 -20.66 9.17 -14.71
CA VAL A 28 -20.64 10.15 -15.80
C VAL A 28 -19.24 10.39 -16.38
N GLN A 29 -18.21 9.86 -15.73
CA GLN A 29 -16.81 10.07 -16.05
C GLN A 29 -15.98 8.80 -15.74
N GLU A 30 -14.77 8.73 -16.29
CA GLU A 30 -13.95 7.52 -16.31
C GLU A 30 -13.63 6.94 -14.91
N TYR A 31 -13.27 7.77 -13.93
CA TYR A 31 -12.98 7.31 -12.57
C TYR A 31 -14.20 6.70 -11.87
N GLY A 32 -15.42 7.16 -12.20
CA GLY A 32 -16.67 6.56 -11.72
C GLY A 32 -16.93 5.20 -12.37
N VAL A 33 -16.65 5.07 -13.68
CA VAL A 33 -16.72 3.78 -14.40
C VAL A 33 -15.74 2.77 -13.80
N ARG A 34 -14.49 3.20 -13.55
CA ARG A 34 -13.46 2.40 -12.89
C ARG A 34 -13.94 1.92 -11.51
N LEU A 35 -14.47 2.83 -10.69
CA LEU A 35 -14.96 2.51 -9.36
C LEU A 35 -16.10 1.49 -9.39
N ARG A 36 -17.10 1.71 -10.25
CA ARG A 36 -18.23 0.78 -10.42
C ARG A 36 -17.74 -0.62 -10.75
N GLN A 37 -16.88 -0.75 -11.76
CA GLN A 37 -16.35 -2.03 -12.20
C GLN A 37 -15.57 -2.72 -11.07
N THR A 38 -14.69 -1.98 -10.39
CA THR A 38 -13.89 -2.50 -9.28
C THR A 38 -14.76 -2.96 -8.10
N LEU A 39 -15.86 -2.27 -7.77
CA LEU A 39 -16.77 -2.71 -6.71
C LEU A 39 -17.50 -4.02 -7.06
N LEU A 40 -17.91 -4.18 -8.33
CA LEU A 40 -18.53 -5.43 -8.78
C LEU A 40 -17.54 -6.60 -8.73
N GLU A 41 -16.31 -6.38 -9.18
CA GLU A 41 -15.25 -7.38 -9.14
C GLU A 41 -14.83 -7.74 -7.71
N ALA A 42 -14.74 -6.75 -6.82
CA ALA A 42 -14.46 -6.95 -5.40
C ALA A 42 -15.56 -7.78 -4.74
N HIS A 43 -16.84 -7.53 -5.07
CA HIS A 43 -17.95 -8.35 -4.59
C HIS A 43 -17.86 -9.79 -5.09
N ALA A 44 -17.60 -9.99 -6.38
CA ALA A 44 -17.43 -11.32 -6.96
C ALA A 44 -16.24 -12.08 -6.33
N ALA A 45 -15.20 -11.38 -5.87
CA ALA A 45 -14.07 -11.99 -5.18
C ALA A 45 -14.46 -12.70 -3.87
N LYS A 46 -15.57 -12.32 -3.22
CA LYS A 46 -16.04 -12.96 -1.97
C LYS A 46 -16.17 -14.48 -2.10
N GLU A 47 -16.65 -14.97 -3.25
CA GLU A 47 -16.80 -16.41 -3.50
C GLU A 47 -15.44 -17.13 -3.51
N ARG A 48 -14.42 -16.52 -4.11
CA ARG A 48 -13.06 -17.07 -4.17
C ARG A 48 -12.38 -17.06 -2.80
N TYR A 49 -12.58 -16.01 -2.00
CA TYR A 49 -12.14 -15.98 -0.60
C TYR A 49 -12.78 -17.11 0.21
N GLY A 50 -14.11 -17.26 0.11
CA GLY A 50 -14.85 -18.33 0.79
C GLY A 50 -14.42 -19.74 0.37
N ALA A 51 -14.15 -19.94 -0.92
CA ALA A 51 -13.66 -21.22 -1.44
C ALA A 51 -12.28 -21.63 -0.88
N LEU A 52 -11.45 -20.66 -0.50
CA LEU A 52 -10.16 -20.89 0.17
C LEU A 52 -10.26 -20.93 1.70
N GLY A 53 -11.48 -20.81 2.26
CA GLY A 53 -11.71 -20.76 3.70
C GLY A 53 -11.18 -19.48 4.36
N ILE A 54 -10.93 -18.42 3.59
CA ILE A 54 -10.40 -17.16 4.12
C ILE A 54 -11.54 -16.37 4.78
N ASP A 55 -11.30 -15.88 5.99
CA ASP A 55 -12.28 -15.08 6.74
C ASP A 55 -12.71 -13.84 5.94
N MET A 56 -14.02 -13.59 5.90
CA MET A 56 -14.61 -12.43 5.24
C MET A 56 -14.15 -11.09 5.84
N ALA A 57 -13.65 -11.08 7.08
CA ALA A 57 -12.96 -9.94 7.66
C ALA A 57 -11.68 -9.58 6.88
N ILE A 58 -10.91 -10.56 6.42
CA ILE A 58 -9.70 -10.32 5.61
C ILE A 58 -10.09 -9.77 4.24
N TRP A 59 -11.16 -10.30 3.62
CA TRP A 59 -11.69 -9.71 2.38
C TRP A 59 -12.05 -8.24 2.59
N ARG A 60 -12.81 -7.92 3.65
CA ARG A 60 -13.23 -6.55 3.94
C ARG A 60 -12.01 -5.64 4.10
N ASP A 61 -11.11 -6.01 5.02
CA ASP A 61 -9.94 -5.20 5.35
C ASP A 61 -9.03 -5.00 4.11
N THR A 62 -8.93 -6.01 3.26
CA THR A 62 -8.20 -5.93 1.98
C THR A 62 -8.89 -4.95 1.02
N MET A 63 -10.22 -5.05 0.85
CA MET A 63 -10.96 -4.19 -0.09
C MET A 63 -11.14 -2.75 0.39
N GLU A 64 -10.89 -2.43 1.67
CA GLU A 64 -10.85 -1.04 2.18
C GLU A 64 -9.86 -0.15 1.41
N ASP A 65 -8.83 -0.73 0.77
CA ASP A 65 -7.88 0.06 -0.03
C ASP A 65 -8.58 0.74 -1.23
N ILE A 66 -9.72 0.23 -1.70
CA ILE A 66 -10.56 0.91 -2.71
C ILE A 66 -10.99 2.28 -2.18
N ALA A 67 -11.45 2.37 -0.94
CA ALA A 67 -11.87 3.65 -0.34
C ALA A 67 -10.67 4.60 -0.16
N VAL A 68 -9.49 4.06 0.18
CA VAL A 68 -8.24 4.84 0.23
C VAL A 68 -7.93 5.45 -1.14
N TRP A 69 -8.05 4.67 -2.21
CA TRP A 69 -7.78 5.16 -3.56
C TRP A 69 -8.87 6.08 -4.11
N CYS A 70 -10.09 6.03 -3.58
CA CYS A 70 -11.11 7.04 -3.82
C CYS A 70 -10.76 8.39 -3.20
N ILE A 71 -10.26 8.41 -1.96
CA ILE A 71 -9.74 9.64 -1.32
C ILE A 71 -8.60 10.21 -2.15
N ASN A 72 -7.67 9.37 -2.61
CA ASN A 72 -6.58 9.79 -3.49
C ASN A 72 -7.08 10.38 -4.80
N CYS A 73 -8.09 9.77 -5.43
CA CYS A 73 -8.71 10.28 -6.66
C CYS A 73 -9.28 11.68 -6.43
N MET A 74 -10.04 11.88 -5.34
CA MET A 74 -10.60 13.19 -5.03
C MET A 74 -9.51 14.25 -4.78
N VAL A 75 -8.46 13.91 -4.01
CA VAL A 75 -7.36 14.85 -3.71
C VAL A 75 -6.58 15.23 -4.96
N LYS A 76 -6.27 14.26 -5.84
CA LYS A 76 -5.43 14.48 -7.02
C LYS A 76 -6.20 15.10 -8.19
N ASN A 77 -7.41 14.62 -8.43
CA ASN A 77 -8.18 14.95 -9.64
C ASN A 77 -9.37 15.88 -9.37
N GLY A 78 -9.71 16.14 -8.11
CA GLY A 78 -10.85 16.97 -7.73
C GLY A 78 -12.22 16.35 -8.03
N VAL A 79 -12.27 15.05 -8.35
CA VAL A 79 -13.49 14.32 -8.70
C VAL A 79 -13.63 13.01 -7.92
N PRO A 80 -14.84 12.63 -7.49
CA PRO A 80 -15.09 11.34 -6.88
C PRO A 80 -14.96 10.22 -7.93
N GLY A 81 -14.40 9.09 -7.52
CA GLY A 81 -14.12 7.96 -8.41
C GLY A 81 -12.94 7.15 -7.89
N LEU A 82 -12.33 6.33 -8.75
CA LEU A 82 -11.25 5.44 -8.35
C LEU A 82 -9.98 5.66 -9.18
N GLU A 83 -8.87 5.82 -8.46
CA GLU A 83 -7.52 5.76 -9.00
C GLU A 83 -6.86 4.41 -8.77
N ASN A 84 -5.74 4.18 -9.45
CA ASN A 84 -4.84 3.04 -9.22
C ASN A 84 -5.50 1.65 -9.33
N THR A 85 -6.35 1.47 -10.35
CA THR A 85 -6.97 0.16 -10.64
C THR A 85 -5.94 -0.92 -10.94
N GLY A 86 -4.76 -0.57 -11.45
CA GLY A 86 -3.64 -1.50 -11.64
C GLY A 86 -3.20 -2.17 -10.33
N TRP A 87 -3.11 -1.41 -9.25
CA TRP A 87 -2.80 -1.91 -7.92
C TRP A 87 -3.93 -2.74 -7.31
N LEU A 88 -5.18 -2.28 -7.47
CA LEU A 88 -6.35 -2.95 -6.89
C LEU A 88 -6.67 -4.31 -7.54
N LYS A 89 -6.17 -4.57 -8.76
CA LYS A 89 -6.24 -5.90 -9.37
C LYS A 89 -5.63 -6.97 -8.48
N ASN A 90 -4.51 -6.70 -7.79
CA ASN A 90 -3.88 -7.67 -6.89
C ASN A 90 -4.82 -8.10 -5.75
N HIS A 91 -5.63 -7.17 -5.23
CA HIS A 91 -6.59 -7.42 -4.14
C HIS A 91 -7.71 -8.35 -4.61
N ILE A 92 -8.24 -8.05 -5.80
CA ILE A 92 -9.33 -8.79 -6.45
C ILE A 92 -8.84 -10.16 -6.94
N ALA A 93 -7.57 -10.28 -7.34
CA ALA A 93 -6.98 -11.51 -7.84
C ALA A 93 -6.57 -12.50 -6.75
N LEU A 94 -6.71 -12.13 -5.46
CA LEU A 94 -6.20 -12.90 -4.32
C LEU A 94 -4.67 -13.02 -4.33
N GLU A 95 -4.00 -12.00 -4.88
CA GLU A 95 -2.56 -11.86 -4.89
C GLU A 95 -2.07 -10.90 -3.81
N LEU A 96 -2.98 -10.16 -3.15
CA LEU A 96 -2.64 -9.25 -2.05
C LEU A 96 -3.70 -9.30 -0.95
N PHE A 97 -3.24 -9.37 0.30
CA PHE A 97 -4.09 -9.40 1.49
C PHE A 97 -3.66 -8.36 2.52
N ARG A 98 -4.61 -7.67 3.12
CA ARG A 98 -4.35 -6.84 4.31
C ARG A 98 -4.54 -7.67 5.56
N LEU A 99 -3.50 -7.78 6.37
CA LEU A 99 -3.49 -8.56 7.60
C LEU A 99 -3.07 -7.66 8.76
N GLY A 100 -4.03 -6.94 9.34
CA GLY A 100 -3.75 -5.90 10.34
C GLY A 100 -3.21 -4.62 9.71
N ARG A 101 -2.03 -4.14 10.15
CA ARG A 101 -1.50 -2.85 9.68
C ARG A 101 -0.90 -2.89 8.27
N LEU A 102 -0.35 -4.01 7.84
CA LEU A 102 0.36 -4.13 6.57
C LEU A 102 -0.45 -4.93 5.54
N GLN A 103 -0.04 -4.80 4.29
CA GLN A 103 -0.52 -5.59 3.15
C GLN A 103 0.61 -6.54 2.69
N TYR A 104 0.23 -7.71 2.18
CA TYR A 104 1.16 -8.77 1.79
C TYR A 104 0.78 -9.23 0.39
N GLN A 105 1.64 -8.98 -0.59
CA GLN A 105 1.45 -9.41 -1.97
C GLN A 105 2.26 -10.67 -2.25
N LEU A 106 1.62 -11.68 -2.81
CA LEU A 106 2.18 -12.98 -3.15
C LEU A 106 2.52 -12.97 -4.64
N THR A 107 3.80 -12.92 -4.96
CA THR A 107 4.27 -12.88 -6.35
C THR A 107 5.69 -13.45 -6.46
N ASN A 108 6.21 -13.54 -7.68
CA ASN A 108 7.61 -13.87 -7.87
C ASN A 108 8.49 -12.64 -7.62
N LEU A 109 9.67 -12.88 -7.06
CA LEU A 109 10.63 -11.85 -6.73
C LEU A 109 11.15 -11.16 -7.99
N GLU A 110 11.03 -9.85 -8.01
CA GLU A 110 11.69 -8.97 -8.97
C GLU A 110 12.69 -8.08 -8.22
N LEU A 111 13.92 -8.01 -8.73
CA LEU A 111 14.94 -7.16 -8.16
C LEU A 111 15.12 -5.94 -9.06
N PRO A 112 14.96 -4.71 -8.52
CA PRO A 112 15.32 -3.50 -9.24
C PRO A 112 16.79 -3.51 -9.66
N GLU A 113 17.12 -2.91 -10.80
CA GLU A 113 18.49 -2.87 -11.34
C GLU A 113 19.52 -2.23 -10.38
N TRP A 114 19.05 -1.35 -9.47
CA TRP A 114 19.87 -0.68 -8.46
C TRP A 114 20.13 -1.54 -7.20
N VAL A 115 19.58 -2.75 -7.12
CA VAL A 115 19.92 -3.74 -6.09
C VAL A 115 21.17 -4.51 -6.51
N THR A 116 22.33 -4.08 -6.02
CA THR A 116 23.63 -4.64 -6.41
C THR A 116 24.10 -5.78 -5.51
N GLU A 117 23.54 -5.91 -4.30
CA GLU A 117 23.95 -6.92 -3.31
C GLU A 117 22.72 -7.71 -2.77
N PRO A 118 22.04 -8.50 -3.62
CA PRO A 118 20.81 -9.19 -3.25
C PRO A 118 21.01 -10.31 -2.21
N GLY A 119 22.24 -10.79 -2.03
CA GLY A 119 22.55 -11.90 -1.13
C GLY A 119 21.86 -13.18 -1.60
N GLU A 120 20.97 -13.71 -0.77
CA GLU A 120 20.23 -14.97 -1.01
C GLU A 120 18.97 -14.77 -1.88
N LEU A 121 18.63 -13.53 -2.20
CA LEU A 121 17.46 -13.20 -3.02
C LEU A 121 17.71 -13.60 -4.48
N MET A 122 16.87 -14.50 -5.00
CA MET A 122 16.93 -14.99 -6.38
C MET A 122 15.70 -14.55 -7.17
N PRO A 123 15.83 -13.71 -8.21
CA PRO A 123 14.71 -13.31 -9.06
C PRO A 123 13.93 -14.50 -9.62
N GLY A 124 12.62 -14.34 -9.72
CA GLY A 124 11.70 -15.36 -10.24
C GLY A 124 11.24 -16.40 -9.23
N LEU A 125 11.85 -16.49 -8.04
CA LEU A 125 11.35 -17.33 -6.95
C LEU A 125 10.17 -16.68 -6.23
N PRO A 126 9.26 -17.46 -5.61
CA PRO A 126 8.18 -16.91 -4.79
C PRO A 126 8.70 -15.96 -3.68
N ALA A 127 8.03 -14.84 -3.49
CA ALA A 127 8.31 -13.85 -2.45
C ALA A 127 7.02 -13.21 -1.94
N VAL A 128 7.08 -12.65 -0.73
CA VAL A 128 5.98 -11.89 -0.14
C VAL A 128 6.39 -10.43 -0.04
N TYR A 129 5.78 -9.57 -0.84
CA TYR A 129 6.03 -8.13 -0.77
C TYR A 129 5.16 -7.51 0.33
N ILE A 130 5.82 -6.87 1.28
CA ILE A 130 5.21 -6.09 2.35
C ILE A 130 4.94 -4.68 1.84
N HIS A 131 3.67 -4.30 1.89
CA HIS A 131 3.17 -3.00 1.48
C HIS A 131 2.54 -2.26 2.66
N ILE A 132 2.61 -0.93 2.60
CA ILE A 132 2.11 -0.05 3.66
C ILE A 132 0.92 0.75 3.12
N PRO A 133 -0.34 0.35 3.44
CA PRO A 133 -1.48 1.16 3.06
C PRO A 133 -1.46 2.51 3.79
N GLN A 134 -1.98 3.55 3.12
CA GLN A 134 -2.18 4.86 3.71
C GLN A 134 -3.17 4.75 4.89
N GLY A 135 -2.92 5.49 5.97
CA GLY A 135 -3.81 5.51 7.12
C GLY A 135 -3.07 5.62 8.43
N ALA A 136 -3.39 4.74 9.38
CA ALA A 136 -2.90 4.79 10.75
C ALA A 136 -1.36 4.78 10.86
N PRO A 137 -0.77 5.31 11.94
CA PRO A 137 0.67 5.22 12.17
C PRO A 137 1.20 3.78 12.15
N LEU A 138 2.47 3.60 11.76
CA LEU A 138 3.20 2.33 11.85
C LEU A 138 3.65 2.04 13.30
N ALA A 139 2.69 1.96 14.23
CA ALA A 139 2.98 1.60 15.61
C ALA A 139 3.62 0.20 15.68
N GLY A 140 4.67 0.05 16.49
CA GLY A 140 5.49 -1.16 16.49
C GLY A 140 4.71 -2.43 16.81
N ASP A 141 3.84 -2.37 17.82
CA ASP A 141 2.96 -3.47 18.23
C ASP A 141 1.98 -3.89 17.11
N GLN A 142 1.48 -2.93 16.34
CA GLN A 142 0.58 -3.18 15.21
C GLN A 142 1.31 -3.79 14.02
N VAL A 143 2.57 -3.39 13.79
CA VAL A 143 3.44 -4.00 12.77
C VAL A 143 3.78 -5.44 13.16
N ASP A 144 4.19 -5.68 14.40
CA ASP A 144 4.56 -7.02 14.87
C ASP A 144 3.36 -7.98 14.84
N ARG A 145 2.18 -7.49 15.25
CA ARG A 145 0.92 -8.25 15.11
C ARG A 145 0.61 -8.57 13.65
N SER A 146 0.82 -7.62 12.74
CA SER A 146 0.58 -7.81 11.31
C SER A 146 1.49 -8.89 10.73
N LEU A 147 2.79 -8.85 11.04
CA LEU A 147 3.76 -9.85 10.58
C LEU A 147 3.42 -11.25 11.12
N ALA A 148 3.03 -11.35 12.40
CA ALA A 148 2.61 -12.62 12.98
C ALA A 148 1.31 -13.17 12.37
N LEU A 149 0.37 -12.30 11.96
CA LEU A 149 -0.82 -12.71 11.22
C LEU A 149 -0.45 -13.23 9.84
N ALA A 150 0.49 -12.59 9.14
CA ALA A 150 0.96 -13.02 7.83
C ALA A 150 1.56 -14.42 7.87
N GLY A 151 2.47 -14.72 8.81
CA GLY A 151 3.05 -16.06 8.93
C GLY A 151 1.99 -17.17 9.02
N ARG A 152 1.03 -17.04 9.96
CA ARG A 152 -0.05 -18.02 10.11
C ARG A 152 -0.94 -18.11 8.88
N PHE A 153 -1.28 -16.97 8.28
CA PHE A 153 -2.13 -16.91 7.10
C PHE A 153 -1.48 -17.63 5.90
N LEU A 154 -0.18 -17.43 5.69
CA LEU A 154 0.56 -18.08 4.62
C LEU A 154 0.68 -19.59 4.83
N GLU A 155 1.00 -20.02 6.05
CA GLU A 155 1.04 -21.45 6.39
C GLU A 155 -0.30 -22.16 6.14
N GLU A 156 -1.41 -21.49 6.47
CA GLU A 156 -2.75 -22.06 6.35
C GLU A 156 -3.29 -22.06 4.91
N HIS A 157 -3.14 -20.94 4.19
CA HIS A 157 -3.83 -20.74 2.91
C HIS A 157 -2.90 -20.75 1.69
N PHE A 158 -1.61 -20.45 1.86
CA PHE A 158 -0.65 -20.34 0.76
C PHE A 158 0.72 -20.99 1.08
N PRO A 159 0.79 -22.32 1.29
CA PRO A 159 2.01 -22.98 1.77
C PRO A 159 3.25 -22.79 0.89
N CYS A 160 3.08 -22.52 -0.42
CA CYS A 160 4.19 -22.19 -1.31
C CYS A 160 4.90 -20.87 -0.99
N PHE A 161 4.26 -19.99 -0.20
CA PHE A 161 4.80 -18.72 0.25
C PHE A 161 5.16 -18.72 1.75
N ALA A 162 4.90 -19.81 2.48
CA ALA A 162 5.09 -19.85 3.94
C ALA A 162 6.54 -19.58 4.36
N ASP A 163 7.50 -20.16 3.63
CA ASP A 163 8.94 -19.97 3.83
C ASP A 163 9.58 -18.98 2.83
N ALA A 164 8.75 -18.28 2.05
CA ALA A 164 9.25 -17.34 1.04
C ALA A 164 9.84 -16.07 1.71
N PRO A 165 10.88 -15.46 1.12
CA PRO A 165 11.43 -14.21 1.64
C PRO A 165 10.36 -13.11 1.65
N MET A 166 10.28 -12.39 2.77
CA MET A 166 9.46 -11.19 2.88
C MET A 166 10.29 -9.96 2.54
N VAL A 167 9.90 -9.22 1.52
CA VAL A 167 10.64 -8.06 1.00
C VAL A 167 9.79 -6.80 1.03
N CYS A 168 10.41 -5.63 1.04
CA CYS A 168 9.73 -4.35 0.94
C CYS A 168 10.55 -3.41 0.06
N GLU A 169 9.90 -2.79 -0.91
CA GLU A 169 10.46 -1.72 -1.72
C GLU A 169 9.72 -0.43 -1.38
N SER A 170 10.41 0.51 -0.73
CA SER A 170 9.76 1.75 -0.32
C SER A 170 10.74 2.88 0.00
N TRP A 171 10.27 4.11 -0.19
CA TRP A 171 10.89 5.33 0.32
C TRP A 171 11.10 5.28 1.84
N LEU A 172 10.27 4.53 2.59
CA LEU A 172 10.43 4.37 4.04
C LEU A 172 11.77 3.70 4.40
N LEU A 173 12.28 2.85 3.50
CA LEU A 173 13.50 2.08 3.68
C LEU A 173 14.76 2.82 3.22
N TYR A 174 14.62 4.02 2.64
CA TYR A 174 15.77 4.81 2.21
C TYR A 174 16.68 5.19 3.40
N PRO A 175 17.97 4.78 3.40
CA PRO A 175 18.87 5.05 4.52
C PRO A 175 19.03 6.53 4.87
N GLY A 176 18.91 7.41 3.87
CA GLY A 176 19.00 8.87 4.03
C GLY A 176 17.86 9.48 4.86
N ASN A 177 16.76 8.75 5.12
CA ASN A 177 15.68 9.21 6.01
C ASN A 177 16.17 9.55 7.43
N SER A 178 17.26 8.92 7.88
CA SER A 178 17.88 9.22 9.18
C SER A 178 18.38 10.66 9.33
N ALA A 179 18.63 11.36 8.21
CA ALA A 179 19.12 12.75 8.22
C ALA A 179 18.05 13.76 8.65
N PHE A 180 16.76 13.44 8.49
CA PHE A 180 15.67 14.38 8.80
C PHE A 180 14.60 13.80 9.73
N MET A 181 14.54 12.48 9.92
CA MET A 181 13.61 11.83 10.84
C MET A 181 14.22 11.60 12.23
N ARG A 182 13.43 11.89 13.26
CA ARG A 182 13.75 11.55 14.66
C ARG A 182 14.00 10.06 14.82
N GLU A 183 14.94 9.68 15.69
CA GLU A 183 15.31 8.29 15.94
C GLU A 183 14.15 7.40 16.42
N ASP A 184 13.21 7.98 17.17
CA ASP A 184 12.02 7.30 17.68
C ASP A 184 10.86 7.25 16.68
N ALA A 185 11.01 7.79 15.47
CA ALA A 185 9.96 7.80 14.47
C ALA A 185 9.56 6.38 14.05
N ASN A 186 8.25 6.14 13.97
CA ASN A 186 7.68 4.85 13.55
C ASN A 186 8.23 4.36 12.21
N ILE A 187 8.48 5.26 11.25
CA ILE A 187 9.09 4.92 9.95
C ILE A 187 10.50 4.33 10.14
N ARG A 188 11.34 4.95 10.98
CA ARG A 188 12.69 4.44 11.26
C ARG A 188 12.66 3.09 11.98
N ARG A 189 11.72 2.90 12.92
CA ARG A 189 11.50 1.61 13.58
C ARG A 189 10.99 0.54 12.63
N PHE A 190 10.14 0.90 11.68
CA PHE A 190 9.70 -0.02 10.62
C PHE A 190 10.90 -0.43 9.74
N ALA A 191 11.66 0.54 9.24
CA ALA A 191 12.84 0.28 8.41
C ALA A 191 13.91 -0.57 9.13
N SER A 192 14.07 -0.45 10.45
CA SER A 192 15.05 -1.25 11.20
C SER A 192 14.72 -2.75 11.27
N ARG A 193 13.51 -3.16 10.88
CA ARG A 193 13.13 -4.58 10.74
C ARG A 193 13.71 -5.22 9.48
N PHE A 194 14.26 -4.42 8.57
CA PHE A 194 14.80 -4.89 7.30
C PHE A 194 16.33 -4.81 7.26
N ARG A 195 16.94 -5.76 6.55
CA ARG A 195 18.28 -5.61 5.99
C ARG A 195 18.12 -4.95 4.62
N ILE A 196 18.62 -3.73 4.48
CA ILE A 196 18.61 -3.01 3.19
C ILE A 196 19.66 -3.64 2.28
N VAL A 197 19.24 -4.07 1.08
CA VAL A 197 20.08 -4.74 0.07
C VAL A 197 20.29 -3.90 -1.19
N GLY A 198 19.60 -2.76 -1.28
CA GLY A 198 19.81 -1.75 -2.32
C GLY A 198 19.08 -0.46 -1.98
N SER A 199 19.51 0.64 -2.60
CA SER A 199 18.79 1.91 -2.55
C SER A 199 19.13 2.78 -3.75
N THR A 200 18.20 3.65 -4.13
CA THR A 200 18.37 4.68 -5.16
C THR A 200 18.00 6.05 -4.61
N ASP A 201 18.50 7.12 -5.22
CA ASP A 201 18.16 8.52 -4.87
C ASP A 201 16.93 9.03 -5.64
N ASP A 202 16.02 8.16 -6.07
CA ASP A 202 14.76 8.56 -6.70
C ASP A 202 13.80 9.14 -5.65
N PRO A 203 13.45 10.43 -5.73
CA PRO A 203 12.60 11.07 -4.73
C PRO A 203 11.10 10.85 -4.98
N ALA A 204 10.70 10.25 -6.11
CA ALA A 204 9.31 10.21 -6.59
C ALA A 204 8.34 9.70 -5.53
N GLN A 205 8.57 8.50 -4.98
CA GLN A 205 7.67 7.91 -3.99
C GLN A 205 7.66 8.70 -2.67
N ALA A 206 8.79 9.25 -2.24
CA ALA A 206 8.83 10.09 -1.04
C ALA A 206 7.99 11.37 -1.22
N ILE A 207 8.13 12.04 -2.37
CA ILE A 207 7.38 13.26 -2.68
C ILE A 207 5.88 12.97 -2.75
N GLU A 208 5.49 11.91 -3.46
CA GLU A 208 4.11 11.45 -3.52
C GLU A 208 3.55 11.19 -2.13
N ARG A 209 4.24 10.41 -1.30
CA ARG A 209 3.65 9.91 -0.06
C ARG A 209 3.65 10.93 1.07
N ILE A 210 4.54 11.93 1.04
CA ILE A 210 4.58 13.01 2.04
C ILE A 210 3.64 14.17 1.65
N TRP A 211 3.48 14.45 0.35
CA TRP A 211 2.77 15.66 -0.13
C TRP A 211 1.73 15.45 -1.23
N MET A 212 1.49 14.21 -1.68
CA MET A 212 0.46 13.84 -2.65
C MET A 212 0.67 14.46 -4.05
N TRP A 213 1.90 14.44 -4.58
CA TRP A 213 2.30 15.05 -5.87
C TRP A 213 1.97 16.55 -5.96
N PRO A 214 2.62 17.38 -5.14
CA PRO A 214 2.41 18.82 -5.18
C PRO A 214 2.85 19.38 -6.55
N ASN A 215 1.92 19.96 -7.31
CA ASN A 215 2.22 20.68 -8.56
C ASN A 215 2.64 22.13 -8.27
N ARG A 216 3.69 22.30 -7.46
CA ARG A 216 4.21 23.58 -6.98
C ARG A 216 5.68 23.44 -6.59
N PRO A 217 6.45 24.54 -6.46
CA PRO A 217 7.85 24.43 -6.06
C PRO A 217 7.99 23.99 -4.58
N PRO A 218 9.12 23.36 -4.18
CA PRO A 218 9.34 22.86 -2.82
C PRO A 218 9.10 23.87 -1.68
N GLU A 219 9.34 25.15 -1.92
CA GLU A 219 9.14 26.26 -0.98
C GLU A 219 7.67 26.39 -0.55
N GLU A 220 6.76 25.98 -1.42
CA GLU A 220 5.32 26.04 -1.20
C GLU A 220 4.73 24.71 -0.70
N PHE A 221 5.57 23.68 -0.49
CA PHE A 221 5.09 22.41 0.05
C PHE A 221 4.43 22.62 1.42
N PRO A 222 3.32 21.93 1.70
CA PRO A 222 2.60 22.07 2.95
C PRO A 222 3.43 21.49 4.11
N GLU A 223 3.18 22.02 5.31
CA GLU A 223 3.97 21.81 6.52
C GLU A 223 3.06 21.44 7.72
N ASP A 224 1.92 20.83 7.43
CA ASP A 224 0.87 20.53 8.42
C ASP A 224 1.36 19.50 9.46
N THR A 225 2.17 18.53 9.03
CA THR A 225 2.73 17.49 9.89
C THR A 225 4.20 17.73 10.25
N SER A 226 4.66 17.10 11.34
CA SER A 226 6.08 17.13 11.73
C SER A 226 6.98 16.53 10.65
N LEU A 227 6.53 15.45 10.00
CA LEU A 227 7.23 14.81 8.89
C LEU A 227 7.41 15.80 7.73
N GLN A 228 6.33 16.45 7.29
CA GLN A 228 6.37 17.45 6.22
C GLN A 228 7.33 18.60 6.52
N ARG A 229 7.30 19.16 7.74
CA ARG A 229 8.24 20.22 8.17
C ARG A 229 9.70 19.78 8.10
N SER A 230 10.01 18.60 8.63
CA SER A 230 11.38 18.07 8.61
C SER A 230 11.86 17.72 7.20
N ALA A 231 11.00 17.10 6.39
CA ALA A 231 11.30 16.69 5.03
C ALA A 231 11.49 17.92 4.11
N LYS A 232 10.63 18.93 4.22
CA LYS A 232 10.77 20.18 3.46
C LYS A 232 12.07 20.90 3.81
N ARG A 233 12.43 21.00 5.10
CA ARG A 233 13.71 21.58 5.52
C ARG A 233 14.90 20.82 4.93
N HIS A 234 14.87 19.50 4.97
CA HIS A 234 15.91 18.64 4.39
C HIS A 234 16.06 18.90 2.88
N LEU A 235 14.93 18.91 2.16
CA LEU A 235 14.88 19.20 0.73
C LEU A 235 15.47 20.58 0.39
N LEU A 236 15.03 21.64 1.08
CA LEU A 236 15.51 23.01 0.87
C LEU A 236 16.98 23.20 1.24
N SER A 237 17.54 22.31 2.07
CA SER A 237 18.97 22.29 2.41
C SER A 237 19.85 21.50 1.43
N GLY A 238 19.29 20.98 0.33
CA GLY A 238 19.99 20.16 -0.66
C GLY A 238 20.05 18.68 -0.30
N GLY A 239 19.26 18.23 0.68
CA GLY A 239 19.13 16.84 1.07
C GLY A 239 18.43 16.01 -0.01
N ARG A 240 18.83 14.73 -0.13
CA ARG A 240 18.23 13.77 -1.07
C ARG A 240 17.13 12.95 -0.39
N PHE A 241 16.14 12.57 -1.20
CA PHE A 241 15.23 11.47 -0.92
C PHE A 241 15.58 10.29 -1.83
N GLY A 242 14.97 9.16 -1.54
CA GLY A 242 15.24 7.95 -2.28
C GLY A 242 14.29 6.84 -1.89
N GLU A 243 14.62 5.65 -2.37
CA GLU A 243 13.92 4.41 -2.13
C GLU A 243 14.91 3.33 -1.70
N GLY A 244 14.43 2.36 -0.91
CA GLY A 244 15.22 1.23 -0.48
C GLY A 244 14.50 -0.08 -0.73
N PHE A 245 15.27 -1.12 -1.06
CA PHE A 245 14.82 -2.50 -1.11
C PHE A 245 15.35 -3.23 0.11
N GLY A 246 14.46 -3.83 0.90
CA GLY A 246 14.81 -4.49 2.14
C GLY A 246 14.26 -5.91 2.22
N LEU A 247 15.09 -6.80 2.75
CA LEU A 247 14.69 -8.14 3.19
C LEU A 247 14.35 -8.09 4.69
N LEU A 248 13.19 -8.60 5.08
CA LEU A 248 12.81 -8.72 6.49
C LEU A 248 13.83 -9.59 7.24
N ARG A 249 14.23 -9.18 8.44
CA ARG A 249 15.21 -9.86 9.29
C ARG A 249 14.64 -11.04 10.07
#